data_AF-A0A3M1RLQ6-F1
#
_entry.id   AF-A0A3M1RLQ6-F1
#
_cell.length_a   1.000
_cell.length_b   1.000
_cell.length_c   1.000
_cell.angle_alpha   90.00
_cell.angle_beta   90.00
_cell.angle_gamma   90.00
#
_symmetry.space_group_name_H-M   'P 1'
#
loop_
_entity.id
_entity.type
_entity.pdbx_description
1 polymer ?
#
loop_
_entity_poly.entity_id
_entity_poly.type
_entity_poly.pdbx_seq_one_letter_code
_entity_poly.pdbx_strand_id
1 'polypeptide(L)'
;MANSLDVTFDYLATTPNVAALATLRAAAASRHEPIWRRAVRALMRRSDYAGHLELLRSLDPMIPRWRAVVQNPPVPFIESLRQAIQEDDLEICRNACRIAVWAELFDFIPVLAARLEASMPPHRDLFGQTLMELSEMLASRLTAPPDGQRGQALQWVVGQIRNALEHQVSRFSSKT
;
A
#
# COMPACT_ATOMS: atom_id res chain seq x y z
N MET A 1 9.94 22.11 -19.03
CA MET A 1 8.55 22.51 -19.32
C MET A 1 7.64 21.43 -18.76
N ALA A 2 6.68 21.77 -17.90
CA ALA A 2 5.72 20.78 -17.40
C ALA A 2 4.90 20.27 -18.58
N ASN A 3 4.80 18.94 -18.74
CA ASN A 3 3.98 18.32 -19.78
C ASN A 3 2.52 18.71 -19.50
N SER A 4 1.79 19.20 -20.51
CA SER A 4 0.38 19.62 -20.37
C SER A 4 -0.51 18.51 -19.80
N LEU A 5 -0.16 17.24 -20.05
CA LEU A 5 -0.81 16.09 -19.44
C LEU A 5 -0.58 16.00 -17.92
N ASP A 6 0.63 16.29 -17.43
CA ASP A 6 0.92 16.23 -15.99
C ASP A 6 0.06 17.25 -15.24
N VAL A 7 0.00 18.50 -15.74
CA VAL A 7 -0.85 19.57 -15.18
C VAL A 7 -2.31 19.17 -15.16
N THR A 8 -2.79 18.52 -16.22
CA THR A 8 -4.18 18.06 -16.32
C THR A 8 -4.49 17.01 -15.23
N PHE A 9 -3.66 15.99 -15.09
CA PHE A 9 -3.88 14.94 -14.09
C PHE A 9 -3.68 15.44 -12.65
N ASP A 10 -2.78 16.40 -12.43
CA ASP A 10 -2.62 17.07 -11.14
C ASP A 10 -3.87 17.85 -10.74
N TYR A 11 -4.49 18.56 -11.68
CA TYR A 11 -5.76 19.23 -11.45
C TYR A 11 -6.88 18.22 -11.17
N LEU A 12 -6.99 17.15 -11.97
CA LEU A 12 -7.99 16.09 -11.77
C LEU A 12 -7.80 15.35 -10.43
N ALA A 13 -6.58 15.26 -9.92
CA ALA A 13 -6.30 14.64 -8.61
C ALA A 13 -6.75 15.50 -7.43
N THR A 14 -6.80 16.82 -7.57
CA THR A 14 -7.04 17.75 -6.44
C THR A 14 -8.39 18.45 -6.51
N THR A 15 -9.04 18.48 -7.68
CA THR A 15 -10.34 19.14 -7.85
C THR A 15 -11.45 18.48 -7.00
N PRO A 16 -12.34 19.27 -6.37
CA PRO A 16 -13.51 18.75 -5.66
C PRO A 16 -14.59 18.21 -6.61
N ASN A 17 -14.46 18.44 -7.93
CA ASN A 17 -15.45 17.98 -8.90
C ASN A 17 -15.50 16.44 -8.97
N VAL A 18 -16.62 15.87 -8.54
CA VAL A 18 -16.87 14.42 -8.57
C VAL A 18 -16.86 13.83 -9.99
N ALA A 19 -17.16 14.62 -11.01
CA ALA A 19 -17.09 14.17 -12.41
C ALA A 19 -15.65 13.84 -12.84
N ALA A 20 -14.63 14.41 -12.17
CA ALA A 20 -13.23 14.05 -12.42
C ALA A 20 -12.97 12.56 -12.18
N LEU A 21 -13.69 11.93 -11.26
CA LEU A 21 -13.54 10.52 -10.94
C LEU A 21 -13.91 9.63 -12.13
N ALA A 22 -15.03 9.91 -12.80
CA ALA A 22 -15.45 9.17 -13.99
C ALA A 22 -14.42 9.30 -15.13
N THR A 23 -13.91 10.51 -15.36
CA THR A 23 -12.84 10.77 -16.34
C THR A 23 -11.57 10.01 -16.01
N LEU A 24 -11.14 10.01 -14.74
CA LEU A 24 -9.95 9.30 -14.29
C LEU A 24 -10.11 7.78 -14.40
N ARG A 25 -11.28 7.23 -14.07
CA ARG A 25 -11.58 5.80 -14.24
C ARG A 25 -11.52 5.38 -15.70
N ALA A 26 -12.12 6.18 -16.60
CA ALA A 26 -12.02 5.94 -18.04
C ALA A 26 -10.57 6.00 -18.53
N ALA A 27 -9.79 6.97 -18.05
CA ALA A 27 -8.37 7.08 -18.38
C ALA A 27 -7.53 5.92 -17.81
N ALA A 28 -7.90 5.37 -16.65
CA ALA A 28 -7.28 4.19 -16.05
C ALA A 28 -7.61 2.87 -16.78
N ALA A 29 -8.56 2.89 -17.72
CA ALA A 29 -8.80 1.78 -18.66
C ALA A 29 -8.00 1.92 -19.98
N SER A 30 -7.23 3.01 -20.14
CA SER A 30 -6.48 3.28 -21.37
C SER A 30 -5.39 2.23 -21.64
N ARG A 31 -5.23 1.87 -22.92
CA ARG A 31 -4.09 1.05 -23.40
C ARG A 31 -2.80 1.87 -23.52
N HIS A 32 -2.89 3.20 -23.51
CA HIS A 32 -1.72 4.07 -23.58
C HIS A 32 -1.11 4.24 -22.19
N GLU A 33 0.04 3.60 -21.99
CA GLU A 33 0.79 3.59 -20.72
C GLU A 33 0.97 4.98 -20.08
N PRO A 34 1.31 6.07 -20.82
CA PRO A 34 1.43 7.40 -20.22
C PRO A 34 0.13 7.95 -19.63
N ILE A 35 -1.02 7.62 -20.22
CA ILE A 35 -2.35 8.06 -19.76
C ILE A 35 -2.77 7.21 -18.57
N TRP A 36 -2.69 5.89 -18.73
CA TRP A 36 -3.01 4.92 -17.68
C TRP A 36 -2.26 5.23 -16.38
N ARG A 37 -0.93 5.38 -16.47
CA ARG A 37 -0.06 5.66 -15.31
C ARG A 37 -0.48 6.92 -14.56
N ARG A 38 -0.76 8.01 -15.29
CA ARG A 38 -1.15 9.28 -14.69
C ARG A 38 -2.54 9.21 -14.08
N ALA A 39 -3.46 8.50 -14.72
CA ALA A 39 -4.81 8.29 -14.20
C ALA A 39 -4.79 7.51 -12.88
N VAL A 40 -4.05 6.39 -12.82
CA VAL A 40 -3.91 5.61 -11.59
C VAL A 40 -3.27 6.45 -10.47
N ARG A 41 -2.18 7.18 -10.76
CA ARG A 41 -1.58 8.06 -9.75
C ARG A 41 -2.50 9.18 -9.28
N ALA A 42 -3.27 9.77 -10.19
CA ALA A 42 -4.24 10.80 -9.83
C ALA A 42 -5.36 10.22 -8.97
N LEU A 43 -5.86 9.02 -9.28
CA LEU A 43 -6.84 8.32 -8.45
C LEU A 43 -6.30 8.04 -7.04
N MET A 44 -5.08 7.49 -6.91
CA MET A 44 -4.45 7.22 -5.61
C MET A 44 -4.27 8.49 -4.75
N ARG A 45 -4.10 9.65 -5.38
CA ARG A 45 -3.93 10.93 -4.67
C ARG A 45 -5.24 11.52 -4.16
N ARG A 46 -6.38 11.08 -4.70
CA ARG A 46 -7.70 11.57 -4.25
C ARG A 46 -8.05 10.95 -2.91
N SER A 47 -8.71 11.70 -2.04
CA SER A 47 -9.26 11.17 -0.79
C SER A 47 -10.61 10.48 -1.06
N ASP A 48 -10.62 9.42 -1.85
CA ASP A 48 -11.82 8.65 -2.22
C ASP A 48 -11.60 7.15 -1.99
N TYR A 49 -12.06 6.66 -0.83
CA TYR A 49 -11.90 5.27 -0.46
C TYR A 49 -12.59 4.31 -1.43
N ALA A 50 -13.78 4.66 -1.95
CA ALA A 50 -14.50 3.82 -2.91
C ALA A 50 -13.71 3.68 -4.22
N GLY A 51 -13.14 4.78 -4.73
CA GLY A 51 -12.23 4.76 -5.87
C GLY A 51 -10.96 3.92 -5.62
N HIS A 52 -10.41 3.97 -4.41
CA HIS A 52 -9.26 3.13 -4.04
C HIS A 52 -9.61 1.64 -4.00
N LEU A 53 -10.78 1.26 -3.51
CA LEU A 53 -11.23 -0.13 -3.56
C LEU A 53 -11.42 -0.63 -4.99
N GLU A 54 -11.94 0.20 -5.89
CA GLU A 54 -12.03 -0.16 -7.31
C GLU A 54 -10.65 -0.34 -7.94
N LEU A 55 -9.67 0.52 -7.61
CA LEU A 55 -8.29 0.32 -8.03
C LEU A 55 -7.75 -1.02 -7.53
N LEU A 56 -7.95 -1.35 -6.25
CA LEU A 56 -7.53 -2.62 -5.67
C LEU A 56 -8.18 -3.82 -6.36
N ARG A 57 -9.48 -3.75 -6.70
CA ARG A 57 -10.16 -4.82 -7.45
C ARG A 57 -9.64 -4.97 -8.88
N SER A 58 -9.19 -3.87 -9.50
CA SER A 58 -8.63 -3.89 -10.85
C SER A 58 -7.14 -4.29 -10.91
N LEU A 59 -6.51 -4.53 -9.75
CA LEU A 59 -5.11 -4.88 -9.67
C LEU A 59 -4.88 -6.27 -10.25
N ASP A 60 -4.15 -6.33 -11.36
CA ASP A 60 -3.70 -7.57 -11.96
C ASP A 60 -2.22 -7.78 -11.64
N PRO A 61 -1.87 -8.77 -10.80
CA PRO A 61 -0.49 -9.03 -10.39
C PRO A 61 0.41 -9.48 -11.53
N MET A 62 -0.14 -10.00 -12.63
CA MET A 62 0.63 -10.45 -13.78
C MET A 62 1.10 -9.30 -14.65
N ILE A 63 0.61 -8.07 -14.41
CA ILE A 63 1.00 -6.91 -15.20
C ILE A 63 2.09 -6.09 -14.47
N PRO A 64 3.35 -6.09 -14.96
CA PRO A 64 4.46 -5.43 -14.27
C PRO A 64 4.28 -3.92 -14.07
N ARG A 65 3.45 -3.27 -14.90
CA ARG A 65 3.18 -1.83 -14.84
C ARG A 65 2.60 -1.40 -13.50
N TRP A 66 1.83 -2.27 -12.81
CA TRP A 66 1.28 -1.95 -11.49
C TRP A 66 2.38 -1.72 -10.45
N ARG A 67 3.38 -2.60 -10.40
CA ARG A 67 4.50 -2.48 -9.47
C ARG A 67 5.20 -1.13 -9.58
N ALA A 68 5.48 -0.67 -10.80
CA ALA A 68 6.15 0.61 -11.03
C ALA A 68 5.29 1.83 -10.61
N VAL A 69 3.97 1.72 -10.69
CA VAL A 69 3.06 2.82 -10.35
C VAL A 69 2.84 2.95 -8.86
N VAL A 70 2.74 1.83 -8.16
CA VAL A 70 2.48 1.81 -6.71
C VAL A 70 3.75 1.99 -5.87
N GLN A 71 4.93 2.04 -6.49
CA GLN A 71 6.16 2.44 -5.80
C GLN A 71 6.03 3.87 -5.27
N ASN A 72 6.10 4.03 -3.95
CA ASN A 72 5.87 5.29 -3.22
C ASN A 72 4.41 5.79 -3.36
N PRO A 73 3.43 5.04 -2.83
CA PRO A 73 2.04 5.43 -2.90
C PRO A 73 1.81 6.71 -2.09
N PRO A 74 0.87 7.58 -2.52
CA PRO A 74 0.53 8.78 -1.77
C PRO A 74 -0.21 8.42 -0.46
N VAL A 75 -0.08 9.28 0.57
CA VAL A 75 -0.63 9.04 1.92
C VAL A 75 -2.12 8.67 1.92
N PRO A 76 -3.03 9.33 1.18
CA PRO A 76 -4.44 8.94 1.15
C PRO A 76 -4.66 7.49 0.70
N PHE A 77 -3.84 7.02 -0.23
CA PHE A 77 -3.90 5.63 -0.68
C PHE A 77 -3.35 4.68 0.38
N ILE A 78 -2.25 5.02 1.06
CA ILE A 78 -1.68 4.22 2.16
C ILE A 78 -2.73 4.00 3.25
N GLU A 79 -3.44 5.03 3.68
CA GLU A 79 -4.50 4.87 4.69
C GLU A 79 -5.64 3.97 4.19
N SER A 80 -5.95 4.04 2.90
CA SER A 80 -6.93 3.16 2.28
C SER A 80 -6.46 1.69 2.21
N LEU A 81 -5.16 1.45 1.99
CA LEU A 81 -4.58 0.11 2.08
C LEU A 81 -4.67 -0.44 3.50
N ARG A 82 -4.40 0.39 4.52
CA ARG A 82 -4.52 0.00 5.92
C ARG A 82 -5.96 -0.37 6.28
N GLN A 83 -6.92 0.43 5.82
CA GLN A 83 -8.34 0.12 5.99
C GLN A 83 -8.74 -1.16 5.25
N ALA A 84 -8.29 -1.33 4.01
CA ALA A 84 -8.56 -2.50 3.18
C ALA A 84 -8.09 -3.82 3.83
N ILE A 85 -7.00 -3.82 4.61
CA ILE A 85 -6.52 -5.00 5.35
C ILE A 85 -7.44 -5.39 6.52
N GLN A 86 -8.26 -4.46 7.00
CA GLN A 86 -9.24 -4.73 8.06
C GLN A 86 -10.57 -5.28 7.52
N GLU A 87 -10.80 -5.18 6.21
CA GLU A 87 -12.01 -5.69 5.56
C GLU A 87 -12.04 -7.23 5.53
N ASP A 88 -13.23 -7.81 5.36
CA ASP A 88 -13.40 -9.27 5.27
C ASP A 88 -13.26 -9.80 3.82
N ASP A 89 -13.22 -8.90 2.84
CA ASP A 89 -13.01 -9.25 1.42
C ASP A 89 -11.56 -9.70 1.19
N LEU A 90 -11.39 -11.02 1.02
CA LEU A 90 -10.08 -11.65 0.83
C LEU A 90 -9.34 -11.15 -0.40
N GLU A 91 -10.03 -10.81 -1.49
CA GLU A 91 -9.38 -10.35 -2.71
C GLU A 91 -8.81 -8.94 -2.52
N ILE A 92 -9.59 -8.06 -1.90
CA ILE A 92 -9.15 -6.71 -1.53
C ILE A 92 -7.97 -6.77 -0.55
N CYS A 93 -8.07 -7.59 0.51
CA CYS A 93 -6.98 -7.80 1.46
C CYS A 93 -5.71 -8.29 0.75
N ARG A 94 -5.84 -9.27 -0.16
CA ARG A 94 -4.71 -9.82 -0.91
C ARG A 94 -4.04 -8.75 -1.78
N ASN A 95 -4.82 -7.95 -2.48
CA ASN A 95 -4.27 -6.90 -3.34
C ASN A 95 -3.65 -5.76 -2.52
N ALA A 96 -4.21 -5.41 -1.36
CA ALA A 96 -3.63 -4.44 -0.44
C ALA A 96 -2.29 -4.94 0.14
N CYS A 97 -2.24 -6.18 0.61
CA CYS A 97 -1.00 -6.81 1.10
C CYS A 97 0.09 -6.85 0.03
N ARG A 98 -0.27 -7.20 -1.21
CA ARG A 98 0.65 -7.21 -2.34
C ARG A 98 1.23 -5.82 -2.63
N ILE A 99 0.40 -4.78 -2.60
CA ILE A 99 0.90 -3.41 -2.77
C ILE A 99 1.83 -3.04 -1.61
N ALA A 100 1.50 -3.40 -0.38
CA ALA A 100 2.34 -3.11 0.78
C ALA A 100 3.76 -3.70 0.62
N VAL A 101 3.86 -4.93 0.11
CA VAL A 101 5.14 -5.57 -0.25
C VAL A 101 5.85 -4.80 -1.37
N TRP A 102 5.17 -4.54 -2.48
CA TRP A 102 5.78 -3.85 -3.63
C TRP A 102 6.28 -2.44 -3.32
N ALA A 103 5.59 -1.76 -2.40
CA ALA A 103 5.90 -0.40 -1.97
C ALA A 103 6.80 -0.35 -0.72
N GLU A 104 7.22 -1.51 -0.18
CA GLU A 104 8.05 -1.62 1.02
C GLU A 104 7.45 -0.87 2.24
N LEU A 105 6.13 -1.02 2.45
CA LEU A 105 5.40 -0.39 3.55
C LEU A 105 5.65 -1.14 4.87
N PHE A 106 6.86 -0.99 5.42
CA PHE A 106 7.27 -1.68 6.64
C PHE A 106 6.43 -1.29 7.87
N ASP A 107 5.79 -0.11 7.86
CA ASP A 107 4.86 0.33 8.90
C ASP A 107 3.58 -0.52 8.97
N PHE A 108 3.33 -1.40 7.99
CA PHE A 108 2.20 -2.34 8.00
C PHE A 108 2.48 -3.60 8.82
N ILE A 109 3.74 -3.90 9.15
CA ILE A 109 4.13 -5.05 9.99
C ILE A 109 3.28 -5.13 11.29
N PRO A 110 3.16 -4.06 12.11
CA PRO A 110 2.34 -4.12 13.32
C PRO A 110 0.84 -4.28 13.04
N VAL A 111 0.33 -3.71 11.94
CA VAL A 111 -1.08 -3.85 11.53
C VAL A 111 -1.38 -5.30 11.16
N LEU A 112 -0.50 -5.92 10.39
CA LEU A 112 -0.60 -7.32 9.97
C LEU A 112 -0.46 -8.26 11.16
N ALA A 113 0.46 -8.01 12.09
CA ALA A 113 0.61 -8.79 13.31
C ALA A 113 -0.67 -8.77 14.15
N ALA A 114 -1.23 -7.58 14.41
CA ALA A 114 -2.48 -7.45 15.17
C ALA A 114 -3.67 -8.15 14.47
N ARG A 115 -3.76 -8.03 13.13
CA ARG A 115 -4.84 -8.66 12.36
C ARG A 115 -4.69 -10.18 12.30
N LEU A 116 -3.47 -10.70 12.21
CA LEU A 116 -3.16 -12.13 12.19
C LEU A 116 -3.73 -12.86 13.41
N GLU A 117 -3.61 -12.27 14.60
CA GLU A 117 -4.13 -12.83 15.87
C GLU A 117 -5.64 -13.07 15.83
N ALA A 118 -6.37 -12.12 15.23
CA ALA A 118 -7.83 -12.13 15.17
C ALA A 118 -8.38 -12.86 13.93
N SER A 119 -7.52 -13.27 12.99
CA SER A 119 -7.94 -13.79 11.71
C SER A 119 -8.11 -15.30 11.70
N MET A 120 -9.11 -15.75 10.93
CA MET A 120 -9.33 -17.15 10.57
C MET A 120 -8.68 -17.45 9.20
N PRO A 121 -8.36 -18.72 8.89
CA PRO A 121 -8.02 -19.11 7.52
C PRO A 121 -9.18 -18.72 6.57
N PRO A 122 -8.92 -18.18 5.36
CA PRO A 122 -7.62 -18.02 4.68
C PRO A 122 -6.89 -16.68 4.96
N HIS A 123 -7.53 -15.73 5.64
CA HIS A 123 -6.92 -14.42 5.95
C HIS A 123 -5.66 -14.55 6.81
N ARG A 124 -5.66 -15.50 7.75
CA ARG A 124 -4.49 -15.81 8.59
C ARG A 124 -3.25 -16.13 7.75
N ASP A 125 -3.38 -16.97 6.74
CA ASP A 125 -2.25 -17.38 5.90
C ASP A 125 -1.72 -16.21 5.07
N LEU A 126 -2.63 -15.41 4.51
CA LEU A 126 -2.28 -14.20 3.76
C LEU A 126 -1.49 -13.21 4.63
N PHE A 127 -2.00 -12.89 5.82
CA PHE A 127 -1.33 -11.93 6.70
C PHE A 127 0.00 -12.46 7.22
N GLY A 128 0.09 -13.75 7.54
CA GLY A 128 1.34 -14.39 7.97
C GLY A 128 2.42 -14.35 6.89
N GLN A 129 2.07 -14.68 5.64
CA GLN A 129 2.98 -14.61 4.50
C GLN A 129 3.46 -13.18 4.24
N THR A 130 2.53 -12.23 4.22
CA THR A 130 2.85 -10.81 3.96
C THR A 130 3.73 -10.22 5.06
N LEU A 131 3.44 -10.56 6.33
CA LEU A 131 4.24 -10.16 7.48
C LEU A 131 5.68 -10.70 7.39
N MET A 132 5.83 -11.97 7.03
CA MET A 132 7.14 -12.60 6.85
C MET A 132 7.93 -11.91 5.73
N GLU A 133 7.32 -11.72 4.56
CA GLU A 133 7.97 -11.10 3.41
C GLU A 133 8.44 -9.67 3.72
N LEU A 134 7.59 -8.84 4.33
CA LEU A 134 7.99 -7.49 4.76
C LEU A 134 9.12 -7.50 5.79
N SER A 135 9.12 -8.48 6.70
CA SER A 135 10.15 -8.62 7.74
C SER A 135 11.50 -9.04 7.15
N GLU A 136 11.50 -9.99 6.20
CA GLU A 136 12.70 -10.42 5.49
C GLU A 136 13.29 -9.30 4.61
N MET A 137 12.42 -8.55 3.92
CA MET A 137 12.81 -7.37 3.15
C MET A 137 13.43 -6.31 4.08
N LEU A 138 12.82 -6.04 5.23
CA LEU A 138 13.35 -5.08 6.20
C LEU A 138 14.71 -5.54 6.75
N ALA A 139 14.85 -6.82 7.13
CA ALA A 139 16.11 -7.37 7.61
C ALA A 139 17.22 -7.21 6.57
N SER A 140 16.92 -7.54 5.30
CA SER A 140 17.86 -7.38 4.19
C SER A 140 18.30 -5.92 4.03
N ARG A 141 17.37 -4.95 4.14
CA ARG A 141 17.67 -3.52 4.08
C ARG A 141 18.54 -3.02 5.22
N LEU A 142 18.40 -3.58 6.43
CA LEU A 142 19.21 -3.19 7.59
C LEU A 142 20.64 -3.72 7.52
N THR A 143 20.85 -4.86 6.86
CA THR A 143 22.19 -5.43 6.64
C THR A 143 22.92 -4.80 5.46
N ALA A 144 22.21 -4.09 4.57
CA ALA A 144 22.81 -3.38 3.45
C ALA A 144 23.63 -2.17 3.93
N PRO A 145 24.66 -1.74 3.18
CA PRO A 145 25.40 -0.52 3.48
C PRO A 145 24.45 0.68 3.61
N PRO A 146 24.69 1.61 4.54
CA PRO A 146 23.76 2.70 4.80
C PRO A 146 23.64 3.67 3.62
N ASP A 147 22.45 3.71 3.00
CA ASP A 147 22.08 4.64 1.91
C ASP A 147 21.71 6.05 2.43
N GLY A 148 22.54 6.63 3.31
CA GLY A 148 22.34 7.99 3.84
C GLY A 148 20.97 8.21 4.51
N GLN A 149 20.16 9.14 3.97
CA GLN A 149 18.84 9.51 4.52
C GLN A 149 17.85 8.34 4.59
N ARG A 150 17.92 7.37 3.66
CA ARG A 150 17.04 6.19 3.70
C ARG A 150 17.37 5.28 4.89
N GLY A 151 18.66 5.16 5.25
CA GLY A 151 19.09 4.38 6.40
C GLY A 151 18.52 4.93 7.72
N GLN A 152 18.52 6.25 7.89
CA GLN A 152 17.97 6.89 9.11
C GLN A 152 16.45 6.71 9.23
N ALA A 153 15.71 6.88 8.12
CA ALA A 153 14.27 6.64 8.11
C ALA A 153 13.92 5.18 8.45
N LEU A 154 14.67 4.22 7.90
CA LEU A 154 14.50 2.80 8.20
C LEU A 154 14.75 2.49 9.69
N GLN A 155 15.79 3.08 10.30
CA GLN A 155 16.05 2.89 11.74
C GLN A 155 14.92 3.41 12.62
N TRP A 156 14.30 4.54 12.26
CA TRP A 156 13.12 5.05 12.96
C TRP A 156 11.94 4.08 12.85
N VAL A 157 11.67 3.57 11.65
CA VAL A 157 10.61 2.57 11.42
C VAL A 157 10.86 1.29 12.21
N VAL A 158 12.10 0.80 12.26
CA VAL A 158 12.48 -0.35 13.09
C VAL A 158 12.17 -0.11 14.57
N GLY A 159 12.46 1.09 15.08
CA GLY A 159 12.13 1.45 16.47
C GLY A 159 10.62 1.37 16.75
N GLN A 160 9.79 1.86 15.83
CA GLN A 160 8.33 1.78 15.94
C GLN A 160 7.84 0.32 15.90
N ILE A 161 8.37 -0.47 14.96
CA ILE A 161 8.03 -1.89 14.81
C ILE A 161 8.40 -2.66 16.07
N ARG A 162 9.62 -2.46 16.60
CA ARG A 162 10.09 -3.16 17.80
C ARG A 162 9.15 -2.90 18.98
N ASN A 163 8.81 -1.64 19.24
CA ASN A 163 7.92 -1.28 20.34
C ASN A 163 6.52 -1.91 20.16
N ALA A 164 6.00 -1.94 18.94
CA ALA A 164 4.70 -2.55 18.66
C ALA A 164 4.73 -4.07 18.83
N LEU A 165 5.79 -4.74 18.39
CA LEU A 165 5.97 -6.18 18.56
C LEU A 165 6.18 -6.57 20.02
N GLU A 166 6.99 -5.83 20.78
CA GLU A 166 7.18 -6.03 22.22
C GLU A 166 5.84 -5.97 22.97
N HIS A 167 4.97 -5.03 22.59
CA HIS A 167 3.63 -4.93 23.16
C HIS A 167 2.76 -6.16 22.86
N GLN A 168 2.78 -6.68 21.62
CA GLN A 168 2.00 -7.88 21.27
C GLN A 168 2.54 -9.15 21.94
N VAL A 169 3.87 -9.34 21.97
CA VAL A 169 4.49 -10.47 22.67
C VAL A 169 4.10 -10.47 24.15
N SER A 170 4.14 -9.31 24.81
CA SER A 170 3.74 -9.18 26.22
C SER A 170 2.27 -9.60 26.47
N ARG A 171 1.37 -9.35 25.51
CA ARG A 171 -0.04 -9.79 25.58
C ARG A 171 -0.19 -11.29 25.37
N PHE A 172 0.66 -11.92 24.57
CA PHE A 172 0.66 -13.38 24.41
C PHE A 172 1.17 -14.10 25.65
N SER A 173 2.28 -13.62 26.22
CA SER A 173 2.88 -14.19 27.42
C SER A 173 1.98 -14.09 28.67
N SER A 174 0.98 -13.21 28.66
CA SER A 174 0.01 -13.05 29.77
C SER A 174 -1.29 -13.82 29.58
N LYS A 175 -1.53 -14.40 28.39
CA LYS A 175 -2.70 -15.24 28.08
C LYS A 175 -2.40 -16.74 28.09
N THR A 176 -1.13 -17.11 28.25
CA THR A 176 -0.65 -18.49 28.41
C THR A 176 -0.43 -18.77 29.89
#